data_AF-A0AAD8E0B1-F1
#
_entry.id   AF-A0AAD8E0B1-F1
#
_cell.length_a   1.000
_cell.length_b   1.000
_cell.length_c   1.000
_cell.angle_alpha   90.00
_cell.angle_beta   90.00
_cell.angle_gamma   90.00
#
_symmetry.space_group_name_H-M   'P 1'
#
loop_
_entity.id
_entity.type
_entity.pdbx_description
1 polymer ?
#
loop_
_entity_poly.entity_id
_entity_poly.type
_entity_poly.pdbx_seq_one_letter_code
_entity_poly.pdbx_strand_id
1 'polypeptide(L)'
;MLIPRGNTLKALVDKVSKTSVGDITAKMRTVRVAATVPIYTLRMTLLLPNKLQALGIPRLVDVSNATQTSSLRLSHAVQRIMFWAEAGRNAYKDDGIEWDQAPELKVVVDRPYIFFVRWRNVTLINGNFVL
;
A
#
# COMPACT_ATOMS: atom_id res chain seq x y z
N MET A 1 -5.65 -2.81 5.65
CA MET A 1 -4.85 -1.68 6.18
C MET A 1 -4.18 -2.13 7.47
N LEU A 2 -2.93 -1.74 7.70
CA LEU A 2 -2.18 -2.03 8.93
C LEU A 2 -1.76 -0.71 9.58
N ILE A 3 -2.25 -0.47 10.79
CA ILE A 3 -2.01 0.77 11.54
C ILE A 3 -1.06 0.42 12.70
N PRO A 4 0.09 1.12 12.84
CA PRO A 4 0.97 0.93 13.99
C PRO A 4 0.31 1.44 15.27
N ARG A 5 0.68 0.87 16.42
CA ARG A 5 0.25 1.42 17.72
C ARG A 5 0.91 2.76 18.05
N GLY A 6 2.13 2.98 17.55
CA GLY A 6 2.86 4.25 17.72
C GLY A 6 2.75 5.16 16.50
N ASN A 7 3.48 6.28 16.51
CA ASN A 7 3.42 7.31 15.46
C ASN A 7 4.39 7.05 14.29
N THR A 8 5.02 5.88 14.25
CA THR A 8 6.04 5.57 13.24
C THR A 8 5.75 4.24 12.56
N LEU A 9 6.10 4.17 11.27
CA LEU A 9 5.99 2.95 10.48
C LEU A 9 7.17 2.00 10.66
N LYS A 10 8.29 2.43 11.26
CA LYS A 10 9.57 1.69 11.25
C LYS A 10 9.43 0.24 11.72
N ALA A 11 8.87 0.03 12.91
CA ALA A 11 8.69 -1.31 13.47
C ALA A 11 7.67 -2.15 12.68
N LEU A 12 6.62 -1.51 12.15
CA LEU A 12 5.61 -2.18 11.35
C LEU A 12 6.18 -2.62 9.99
N VAL A 13 6.95 -1.77 9.34
CA VAL A 13 7.63 -2.08 8.06
C VAL A 13 8.62 -3.22 8.22
N ASP A 14 9.48 -3.19 9.26
CA ASP A 14 10.43 -4.28 9.53
C ASP A 14 9.72 -5.62 9.82
N LYS A 15 8.59 -5.58 10.52
CA LYS A 15 7.77 -6.77 10.77
C LYS A 15 7.15 -7.29 9.48
N VAL A 16 6.60 -6.41 8.66
CA VAL A 16 5.93 -6.77 7.40
C VAL A 16 6.94 -7.25 6.35
N SER A 17 8.19 -6.76 6.34
CA SER A 17 9.22 -7.28 5.43
C SER A 17 9.63 -8.72 5.77
N LYS A 18 9.42 -9.15 7.02
CA LYS A 18 9.73 -10.51 7.49
C LYS A 18 8.52 -11.45 7.52
N THR A 19 7.30 -10.93 7.28
CA THR A 19 6.05 -11.68 7.42
C THR A 19 5.29 -11.71 6.09
N SER A 20 4.79 -12.87 5.67
CA SER A 20 3.92 -12.92 4.49
C SER A 20 2.60 -12.19 4.76
N VAL A 21 2.12 -11.41 3.78
CA VAL A 21 0.78 -10.80 3.87
C VAL A 21 -0.29 -11.89 3.96
N GLY A 22 -0.03 -13.10 3.45
CA GLY A 22 -0.89 -14.29 3.64
C GLY A 22 -1.07 -14.66 5.11
N ASP A 23 0.02 -14.69 5.87
CA ASP A 23 0.00 -15.02 7.31
C ASP A 23 -0.73 -13.95 8.13
N ILE A 24 -0.62 -12.69 7.71
CA ILE A 24 -1.36 -11.59 8.32
C ILE A 24 -2.86 -11.76 8.07
N THR A 25 -3.25 -12.07 6.83
CA THR A 25 -4.66 -12.27 6.47
C THR A 25 -5.28 -13.49 7.14
N ALA A 26 -4.51 -14.58 7.34
CA ALA A 26 -4.97 -15.79 8.00
C ALA A 26 -5.30 -15.59 9.49
N LYS A 27 -4.75 -14.54 10.12
CA LYS A 27 -5.01 -14.19 11.52
C LYS A 27 -6.16 -13.19 11.70
N MET A 28 -6.78 -12.75 10.60
CA MET A 28 -7.90 -11.81 10.67
C MET A 28 -9.17 -12.55 11.11
N ARG A 29 -9.99 -11.85 11.91
CA ARG A 29 -11.31 -12.31 12.34
C ARG A 29 -12.35 -11.25 12.02
N THR A 30 -13.57 -11.68 11.76
CA THR A 30 -14.70 -10.77 11.57
C THR A 30 -15.08 -10.14 12.91
N VAL A 31 -15.01 -8.82 12.98
CA VAL A 31 -15.34 -8.01 14.16
C VAL A 31 -16.01 -6.73 13.68
N ARG A 32 -16.96 -6.19 14.43
CA ARG A 32 -17.56 -4.90 14.14
C ARG A 32 -16.64 -3.77 14.60
N VAL A 33 -16.17 -2.99 13.64
CA VAL A 33 -15.22 -1.90 13.87
C VAL A 33 -15.84 -0.59 13.38
N ALA A 34 -15.93 0.39 14.27
CA ALA A 34 -16.14 1.77 13.86
C ALA A 34 -14.79 2.36 13.45
N ALA A 35 -14.60 2.60 12.15
CA ALA A 35 -13.35 3.07 11.57
C ALA A 35 -13.49 4.50 11.04
N THR A 36 -12.63 5.41 11.49
CA THR A 36 -12.48 6.76 10.94
C THR A 36 -11.22 6.79 10.09
N VAL A 37 -11.38 6.91 8.76
CA VAL A 37 -10.28 6.89 7.80
C VAL A 37 -10.33 8.19 6.97
N PRO A 38 -9.20 8.89 6.76
CA PRO A 38 -9.19 10.06 5.89
C PRO A 38 -9.52 9.66 4.44
N ILE A 39 -10.19 10.56 3.73
CA ILE A 39 -10.36 10.48 2.27
C ILE A 39 -9.10 11.05 1.64
N TYR A 40 -8.51 10.33 0.69
CA TYR A 40 -7.29 10.79 0.02
C TYR A 40 -7.25 10.34 -1.44
N THR A 41 -6.56 11.16 -2.22
CA THR A 41 -6.12 10.85 -3.57
C THR A 41 -4.60 10.75 -3.55
N LEU A 42 -4.08 9.56 -3.84
CA LEU A 42 -2.66 9.34 -3.99
C LEU A 42 -2.30 9.35 -5.47
N ARG A 43 -1.36 10.21 -5.85
CA ARG A 43 -0.73 10.21 -7.17
C ARG A 43 0.77 10.03 -6.99
N MET A 44 1.28 8.87 -7.41
CA MET A 44 2.69 8.54 -7.33
C MET A 44 3.27 8.34 -8.73
N THR A 45 4.41 8.96 -8.99
CA THR A 45 5.21 8.72 -10.20
C THR A 45 6.57 8.21 -9.76
N LEU A 46 6.94 7.02 -10.22
CA LEU A 46 8.19 6.36 -9.86
C LEU A 46 9.02 6.09 -11.10
N LEU A 47 10.29 6.47 -11.06
CA LEU A 47 11.27 6.07 -12.06
C LEU A 47 11.64 4.60 -11.84
N LEU A 48 11.25 3.76 -12.80
CA LEU A 48 11.47 2.32 -12.73
C LEU A 48 12.96 1.92 -12.74
N PRO A 49 13.90 2.60 -13.45
CA PRO A 49 15.31 2.23 -13.41
C PRO A 49 15.88 2.17 -11.98
N ASN A 50 15.62 3.20 -11.16
CA ASN A 50 16.08 3.26 -9.78
C ASN A 50 15.44 2.15 -8.92
N LYS A 51 14.14 1.89 -9.13
CA LYS A 51 13.42 0.81 -8.45
C LYS A 51 14.02 -0.56 -8.79
N LEU A 52 14.28 -0.83 -10.06
CA LEU A 52 14.82 -2.10 -10.53
C LEU A 52 16.24 -2.35 -9.98
N GLN A 53 17.08 -1.31 -9.93
CA GLN A 53 18.39 -1.38 -9.29
C GLN A 53 18.28 -1.72 -7.80
N ALA A 54 17.40 -1.03 -7.05
CA ALA A 54 17.15 -1.30 -5.64
C ALA A 54 16.58 -2.70 -5.38
N LEU A 55 15.87 -3.28 -6.36
CA LEU A 55 15.36 -4.64 -6.33
C LEU A 55 16.38 -5.70 -6.77
N GLY A 56 17.63 -5.31 -7.04
CA GLY A 56 18.68 -6.25 -7.46
C GLY A 56 18.60 -6.68 -8.93
N ILE A 57 17.93 -5.88 -9.78
CA ILE A 57 17.85 -6.09 -11.23
C ILE A 57 18.64 -4.99 -11.97
N PRO A 58 19.95 -4.80 -11.69
CA PRO A 58 20.72 -3.72 -12.30
C PRO A 58 21.00 -3.96 -13.78
N ARG A 59 21.00 -5.22 -14.24
CA ARG A 59 21.37 -5.62 -15.62
C ARG A 59 20.46 -5.06 -16.72
N LEU A 60 19.26 -4.59 -16.37
CA LEU A 60 18.36 -3.91 -17.32
C LEU A 60 18.75 -2.44 -17.56
N VAL A 61 19.49 -1.84 -16.62
CA VAL A 61 19.86 -0.41 -16.63
C VAL A 61 21.35 -0.25 -16.93
N ASP A 62 22.18 -1.10 -16.32
CA ASP A 62 23.63 -1.15 -16.49
C ASP A 62 24.01 -2.32 -17.39
N VAL A 63 24.42 -1.98 -18.61
CA VAL A 63 24.78 -2.91 -19.69
C VAL A 63 26.30 -2.94 -19.95
N SER A 64 27.10 -2.40 -19.03
CA SER A 64 28.58 -2.36 -19.14
C SER A 64 29.23 -3.74 -19.39
N ASN A 65 28.62 -4.82 -18.92
CA ASN A 65 29.10 -6.20 -19.06
C ASN A 65 28.32 -7.04 -20.11
N ALA A 66 27.51 -6.42 -20.96
CA ALA A 66 26.75 -7.14 -22.00
C ALA A 66 27.63 -7.41 -23.23
N THR A 67 27.91 -8.68 -23.54
CA THR A 67 28.96 -9.06 -24.48
C THR A 67 28.56 -9.15 -25.95
N GLN A 68 27.27 -9.18 -26.34
CA GLN A 68 26.92 -9.59 -27.73
C GLN A 68 25.68 -8.96 -28.39
N THR A 69 25.14 -7.85 -27.91
CA THR A 69 24.07 -7.14 -28.63
C THR A 69 24.30 -5.65 -28.61
N SER A 70 23.95 -4.97 -29.71
CA SER A 70 23.77 -3.52 -29.75
C SER A 70 23.06 -3.11 -28.46
N SER A 71 23.76 -2.33 -27.62
CA SER A 71 23.53 -2.26 -26.18
C SER A 71 22.19 -1.58 -25.85
N LEU A 72 21.10 -2.34 -25.98
CA LEU A 72 19.75 -1.94 -25.61
C LEU A 72 19.67 -1.94 -24.09
N ARG A 73 19.60 -0.74 -23.52
CA ARG A 73 19.42 -0.51 -22.10
C ARG A 73 18.07 0.16 -21.83
N LEU A 74 17.50 -0.12 -20.67
CA LEU A 74 16.36 0.61 -20.16
C LEU A 74 16.81 2.01 -19.74
N SER A 75 16.66 3.00 -20.63
CA SER A 75 17.02 4.38 -20.32
C SER A 75 15.96 5.06 -19.44
N HIS A 76 14.69 4.90 -19.81
CA HIS A 76 13.57 5.54 -19.13
C HIS A 76 12.40 4.57 -19.04
N ALA A 77 11.83 4.46 -17.84
CA ALA A 77 10.56 3.80 -17.62
C ALA A 77 9.91 4.41 -16.39
N VAL A 78 8.60 4.62 -16.48
CA VAL A 78 7.84 5.32 -15.45
C VAL A 78 6.66 4.45 -15.04
N GLN A 79 6.50 4.28 -13.73
CA GLN A 79 5.29 3.73 -13.14
C GLN A 79 4.48 4.88 -12.56
N ARG A 80 3.28 5.11 -13.09
CA ARG A 80 2.31 6.05 -12.54
C ARG A 80 1.20 5.27 -11.86
N ILE A 81 0.96 5.57 -10.59
CA ILE A 81 -0.13 5.00 -9.81
C ILE A 81 -1.02 6.15 -9.36
N MET A 82 -2.30 6.04 -9.69
CA MET A 82 -3.34 6.90 -9.14
C MET A 82 -4.27 6.02 -8.33
N PHE A 83 -4.47 6.37 -7.07
CA PHE A 83 -5.36 5.68 -6.16
C PHE A 83 -6.28 6.69 -5.51
N TRP A 84 -7.57 6.37 -5.48
CA TRP A 84 -8.58 7.18 -4.83
C TRP A 84 -9.27 6.32 -3.78
N ALA A 85 -9.12 6.68 -2.51
CA ALA A 85 -9.96 6.15 -1.44
C ALA A 85 -11.21 7.02 -1.32
N GLU A 86 -12.09 6.97 -2.32
CA GLU A 86 -13.44 7.52 -2.20
C GLU A 86 -14.33 6.36 -1.77
N ALA A 87 -14.92 6.46 -0.57
CA ALA A 87 -16.16 5.76 -0.35
C ALA A 87 -17.16 6.35 -1.36
N GLY A 88 -17.55 5.55 -2.37
CA GLY A 88 -18.59 5.80 -3.38
C GLY A 88 -18.94 7.26 -3.71
N ARG A 89 -18.77 7.66 -4.98
CA ARG A 89 -19.40 8.86 -5.56
C ARG A 89 -20.80 9.09 -4.97
N ASN A 90 -20.99 10.27 -4.37
CA ASN A 90 -22.24 10.83 -3.82
C ASN A 90 -22.82 10.12 -2.59
N ALA A 91 -22.29 10.45 -1.40
CA ALA A 91 -23.09 10.59 -0.18
C ALA A 91 -22.29 11.35 0.89
N TYR A 92 -22.29 12.68 0.83
CA TYR A 92 -22.44 13.41 2.09
C TYR A 92 -23.92 13.28 2.45
N LYS A 93 -24.26 12.16 3.05
CA LYS A 93 -25.39 12.08 3.94
C LYS A 93 -24.79 11.55 5.23
N ASP A 94 -24.90 12.37 6.27
CA ASP A 94 -24.73 11.98 7.67
C ASP A 94 -25.90 11.04 8.04
N ASP A 95 -26.13 10.02 7.22
CA ASP A 95 -26.91 8.86 7.60
C ASP A 95 -25.98 8.09 8.52
N GLY A 96 -26.00 8.48 9.79
CA GLY A 96 -25.61 7.60 10.86
C GLY A 96 -26.28 6.26 10.59
N ILE A 97 -25.49 5.30 10.09
CA ILE A 97 -25.89 3.91 10.14
C ILE A 97 -25.94 3.64 11.64
N GLU A 98 -27.12 3.83 12.22
CA GLU A 98 -27.47 3.40 13.56
C GLU A 98 -27.42 1.87 13.49
N TRP A 99 -26.23 1.34 13.73
CA TRP A 99 -26.11 -0.06 14.04
C TRP A 99 -26.87 -0.24 15.35
N ASP A 100 -27.90 -1.09 15.37
CA ASP A 100 -28.65 -1.46 16.57
C ASP A 100 -27.76 -1.94 17.73
N GLN A 101 -26.49 -2.23 17.43
CA GLN A 101 -25.51 -2.79 18.35
C GLN A 101 -24.19 -2.03 18.26
N ALA A 102 -23.64 -1.68 19.43
CA ALA A 102 -22.40 -0.92 19.56
C ALA A 102 -21.20 -1.63 18.91
N PRO A 103 -20.25 -0.88 18.31
CA PRO A 103 -19.04 -1.45 17.75
C PRO A 103 -18.16 -2.06 18.85
N GLU A 104 -17.58 -3.21 18.56
CA GLU A 104 -16.65 -3.90 19.47
C GLU A 104 -15.27 -3.24 19.51
N LEU A 105 -14.92 -2.48 18.46
CA LEU A 105 -13.66 -1.77 18.34
C LEU A 105 -13.87 -0.40 17.69
N LYS A 106 -13.16 0.62 18.18
CA LYS A 106 -13.03 1.91 17.52
C LYS A 106 -11.60 2.07 17.00
N VAL A 107 -11.46 2.45 15.73
CA VAL A 107 -10.16 2.66 15.07
C VAL A 107 -10.18 4.00 14.38
N VAL A 108 -9.27 4.89 14.77
CA VAL A 108 -9.06 6.18 14.10
C VAL A 108 -7.71 6.14 13.40
N VAL A 109 -7.70 6.47 12.11
CA VAL A 109 -6.49 6.52 11.28
C VAL A 109 -5.95 7.95 11.28
N ASP A 110 -5.34 8.33 12.39
CA ASP A 110 -4.75 9.65 12.66
C ASP A 110 -3.22 9.66 12.52
N ARG A 111 -2.64 8.57 11.99
CA ARG A 111 -1.20 8.33 11.96
C ARG A 111 -0.78 7.56 10.72
N PRO A 112 0.51 7.56 10.35
CA PRO A 112 1.00 6.82 9.21
C PRO A 112 0.64 5.33 9.25
N TYR A 113 0.21 4.77 8.11
CA TYR A 113 -0.23 3.36 8.02
C TYR A 113 0.21 2.73 6.69
N ILE A 114 0.19 1.39 6.65
CA ILE A 114 0.48 0.59 5.46
C ILE A 114 -0.82 0.10 4.86
N PHE A 115 -0.93 0.13 3.54
CA PHE A 115 -2.08 -0.42 2.81
C PHE A 115 -1.66 -1.44 1.75
N PHE A 116 -2.59 -2.36 1.50
CA PHE A 116 -2.50 -3.39 0.47
C PHE A 116 -3.83 -3.44 -0.26
N VAL A 117 -3.81 -3.25 -1.57
CA VAL A 117 -4.93 -3.53 -2.45
C VAL A 117 -4.71 -4.94 -2.99
N ARG A 118 -5.63 -5.85 -2.63
CA ARG A 118 -5.52 -7.27 -2.99
C ARG A 118 -6.71 -7.72 -3.80
N TRP A 119 -6.46 -8.53 -4.80
CA TRP A 119 -7.48 -9.29 -5.51
C TRP A 119 -7.24 -10.78 -5.22
N ARG A 120 -8.14 -11.40 -4.46
CA ARG A 120 -7.92 -12.72 -3.87
C ARG A 120 -6.57 -12.74 -3.11
N ASN A 121 -5.66 -13.63 -3.48
CA ASN A 121 -4.36 -13.78 -2.84
C ASN A 121 -3.24 -12.93 -3.50
N VAL A 122 -3.54 -12.19 -4.56
CA VAL A 122 -2.54 -11.36 -5.27
C VAL A 122 -2.58 -9.93 -4.75
N THR A 123 -1.39 -9.38 -4.44
CA THR A 123 -1.25 -7.95 -4.11
C THR A 123 -1.11 -7.16 -5.40
N LEU A 124 -2.08 -6.29 -5.69
CA LEU A 124 -2.09 -5.43 -6.86
C LEU A 124 -1.27 -4.16 -6.61
N ILE A 125 -1.48 -3.54 -5.45
CA ILE A 125 -0.82 -2.30 -5.03
C ILE A 125 -0.53 -2.40 -3.54
N ASN A 126 0.64 -1.93 -3.13
CA ASN A 126 0.98 -1.70 -1.74
C ASN A 126 1.67 -0.34 -1.60
N GLY A 127 1.57 0.23 -0.41
CA GLY A 127 2.20 1.50 -0.12
C GLY A 127 2.01 1.94 1.32
N ASN A 128 2.56 3.10 1.61
CA ASN A 128 2.48 3.74 2.91
C ASN A 128 1.76 5.07 2.73
N PHE A 129 0.82 5.37 3.63
CA PHE A 129 0.37 6.74 3.84
C PHE A 129 1.14 7.31 5.00
N VAL A 130 1.83 8.42 4.73
CA VAL A 130 2.53 9.23 5.71
C VAL A 130 1.88 10.61 5.57
N LEU A 131 0.99 10.94 6.50
CA LEU A 131 0.44 12.28 6.64
C LEU A 131 1.47 13.20 7.29
#